data_AF-A0AAD3ZHA0-F1
#
_entry.id   AF-A0AAD3ZHA0-F1
#
_cell.length_a   1.000
_cell.length_b   1.000
_cell.length_c   1.000
_cell.angle_alpha   90.00
_cell.angle_beta   90.00
_cell.angle_gamma   90.00
#
_symmetry.space_group_name_H-M   'P 1'
#
loop_
_entity.id
_entity.type
_entity.pdbx_description
1 polymer ?
#
loop_
_entity_poly.entity_id
_entity_poly.type
_entity_poly.pdbx_seq_one_letter_code
_entity_poly.pdbx_strand_id
1 'polypeptide(L)'
;MGTIARSARYRWKEGKEADLREFVEGRVLQGASITQALKEYAEKNRISWLTARWKYYQVRNQGNQEDQTAAREPEHGGIQEPQSREEGFLDYLQDLVRSTEESGQDIVPFIKGLSRMAVLSKESTRLRDEIAALKKCIRDAARVIEDHSANLARWLERSQVDRVSCLKEFSRAMEEDLKALRDTRDSLAGV
;
A
#
# COMPACT_ATOMS: atom_id res chain seq x y z
N MET A 1 -23.87 2.74 40.40
CA MET A 1 -23.55 3.42 39.12
C MET A 1 -22.12 3.91 39.19
N GLY A 2 -21.23 3.41 38.34
CA GLY A 2 -19.86 3.89 38.21
C GLY A 2 -19.50 3.88 36.73
N THR A 3 -19.82 4.97 36.03
CA THR A 3 -19.43 5.18 34.65
C THR A 3 -17.91 5.36 34.60
N ILE A 4 -17.20 4.29 34.22
CA ILE A 4 -15.78 4.39 33.85
C ILE A 4 -15.75 5.28 32.62
N ALA A 5 -15.40 6.54 32.83
CA ALA A 5 -15.18 7.51 31.77
C ALA A 5 -14.20 6.87 30.77
N ARG A 6 -14.70 6.60 29.56
CA ARG A 6 -13.88 6.18 28.42
C ARG A 6 -12.78 7.22 28.28
N SER A 7 -11.57 6.85 28.68
CA SER A 7 -10.41 7.72 28.68
C SER A 7 -10.25 8.30 27.28
N ALA A 8 -10.09 9.63 27.22
CA ALA A 8 -9.73 10.34 26.01
C ALA A 8 -8.60 9.57 25.31
N ARG A 9 -8.77 9.25 24.02
CA ARG A 9 -7.72 8.61 23.21
C ARG A 9 -6.44 9.41 23.44
N TYR A 10 -5.46 8.80 24.11
CA TYR A 10 -4.19 9.47 24.39
C TYR A 10 -3.60 9.96 23.07
N ARG A 11 -3.51 11.28 22.93
CA ARG A 11 -2.91 11.91 21.75
C ARG A 11 -1.40 11.94 21.99
N TRP A 12 -0.70 11.06 21.29
CA TRP A 12 0.75 11.01 21.32
C TRP A 12 1.33 12.38 20.95
N LYS A 13 2.22 12.92 21.79
CA LYS A 13 2.89 14.21 21.55
C LYS A 13 4.22 13.95 20.85
N GLU A 14 4.53 14.76 19.84
CA GLU A 14 5.85 14.79 19.20
C GLU A 14 6.94 15.03 20.26
N GLY A 15 8.06 14.31 20.16
CA GLY A 15 9.16 14.32 21.14
C GLY A 15 9.13 13.20 22.19
N LYS A 16 7.97 12.58 22.47
CA LYS A 16 7.89 11.40 23.37
C LYS A 16 8.44 10.11 22.76
N GLU A 17 8.78 10.14 21.48
CA GLU A 17 9.28 8.99 20.72
C GLU A 17 10.74 8.69 21.08
N ALA A 18 11.56 9.73 21.23
CA ALA A 18 12.94 9.60 21.72
C ALA A 18 12.96 9.15 23.19
N ASP A 19 12.14 9.74 24.05
CA ASP A 19 12.00 9.38 25.47
C ASP A 19 11.56 7.92 25.66
N LEU A 20 10.59 7.44 24.87
CA LEU A 20 10.19 6.04 24.87
C LEU A 20 11.35 5.11 24.48
N ARG A 21 12.10 5.47 23.43
CA ARG A 21 13.21 4.66 22.93
C ARG A 21 14.33 4.59 23.98
N GLU A 22 14.75 5.75 24.50
CA GLU A 22 15.79 5.87 25.52
C GLU A 22 15.41 5.13 26.81
N PHE A 23 14.16 5.23 27.24
CA PHE A 23 13.66 4.52 28.42
C PHE A 23 13.73 2.99 28.23
N VAL A 24 13.27 2.50 27.07
CA VAL A 24 13.25 1.06 26.79
C VAL A 24 14.67 0.53 26.64
N GLU A 25 15.53 1.21 25.88
CA GLU A 25 16.94 0.84 25.72
C GLU A 25 17.68 0.84 27.06
N GLY A 26 17.48 1.86 27.90
CA GLY A 26 18.07 1.94 29.24
C GLY A 26 17.63 0.79 30.15
N ARG A 27 16.37 0.35 30.08
CA ARG A 27 15.88 -0.80 30.86
C ARG A 27 16.36 -2.13 30.30
N VAL A 28 16.50 -2.24 28.99
CA VAL A 28 17.08 -3.42 28.32
C VAL A 28 18.56 -3.58 28.70
N LEU A 29 19.32 -2.49 28.75
CA LEU A 29 20.72 -2.49 29.24
C LEU A 29 20.82 -2.92 30.71
N GLN A 30 19.77 -2.69 31.51
CA GLN A 30 19.66 -3.16 32.90
C GLN A 30 19.18 -4.62 33.01
N GLY A 31 19.00 -5.33 31.88
CA GLY A 31 18.59 -6.73 31.84
C GLY A 31 17.08 -6.96 31.85
N ALA A 32 16.25 -5.92 31.74
CA ALA A 32 14.80 -6.08 31.62
C ALA A 32 14.40 -6.49 30.20
N SER A 33 13.32 -7.27 30.05
CA SER A 33 12.77 -7.56 28.72
C SER A 33 12.14 -6.29 28.13
N ILE A 34 12.17 -6.17 26.79
CA ILE A 34 11.52 -5.06 26.07
C ILE A 34 10.05 -4.93 26.48
N THR A 35 9.34 -6.06 26.60
CA THR A 35 7.95 -6.12 27.05
C THR A 35 7.78 -5.53 28.45
N GLN A 36 8.67 -5.88 29.39
CA GLN A 36 8.61 -5.35 30.75
C GLN A 36 8.88 -3.84 30.76
N ALA A 37 9.90 -3.38 30.03
CA ALA A 37 10.21 -1.95 29.90
C ALA A 37 9.03 -1.16 29.30
N LEU A 38 8.35 -1.69 28.29
CA LEU A 38 7.18 -1.05 27.69
C LEU A 38 5.97 -1.00 28.63
N LYS A 39 5.75 -2.03 29.44
CA LYS A 39 4.69 -2.03 30.46
C LYS A 39 4.97 -0.98 31.53
N GLU A 40 6.20 -0.91 32.01
CA GLU A 40 6.62 0.10 33.00
C GLU A 40 6.50 1.53 32.46
N TYR A 41 6.90 1.76 31.19
CA TYR A 41 6.73 3.06 30.54
C TYR A 41 5.25 3.43 30.41
N ALA A 42 4.41 2.45 30.03
CA ALA A 42 2.99 2.65 29.84
C ALA A 42 2.27 2.99 31.14
N GLU A 43 2.62 2.31 32.24
CA GLU A 43 2.11 2.59 33.58
C GLU A 43 2.53 3.98 34.06
N LYS A 44 3.82 4.34 33.91
CA LYS A 44 4.35 5.67 34.26
C LYS A 44 3.67 6.81 33.49
N ASN A 45 3.34 6.58 32.22
CA ASN A 45 2.75 7.60 31.34
C ASN A 45 1.22 7.54 31.24
N ARG A 46 0.55 6.64 31.98
CA ARG A 46 -0.91 6.40 31.91
C ARG A 46 -1.42 6.15 30.48
N ILE A 47 -0.66 5.38 29.71
CA ILE A 47 -1.03 4.96 28.36
C ILE A 47 -1.26 3.46 28.32
N SER A 48 -1.98 2.99 27.30
CA SER A 48 -2.08 1.54 27.07
C SER A 48 -0.70 0.99 26.70
N TRP A 49 -0.33 -0.15 27.29
CA TRP A 49 0.93 -0.82 26.97
C TRP A 49 1.02 -1.19 25.48
N LEU A 50 -0.11 -1.49 24.84
CA LEU A 50 -0.19 -1.72 23.39
C LEU A 50 0.11 -0.45 22.60
N THR A 51 -0.28 0.72 23.10
CA THR A 51 0.04 2.00 22.48
C THR A 51 1.52 2.33 22.62
N ALA A 52 2.10 2.13 23.80
CA ALA A 52 3.55 2.27 24.02
C ALA A 52 4.35 1.33 23.13
N ARG A 53 3.93 0.06 23.06
CA ARG A 53 4.54 -0.95 22.21
C ARG A 53 4.45 -0.60 20.72
N TRP A 54 3.25 -0.31 20.21
CA TRP A 54 3.07 0.06 18.80
C TRP A 54 3.95 1.24 18.41
N LYS A 55 4.05 2.25 19.29
CA LYS A 55 4.92 3.41 19.07
C LYS A 55 6.41 3.08 19.12
N TYR A 56 6.84 2.21 20.03
CA TYR A 56 8.24 1.79 20.11
C TYR A 56 8.71 1.13 18.80
N TYR A 57 7.93 0.22 18.22
CA TYR A 57 8.29 -0.41 16.94
C TYR A 57 8.14 0.54 15.75
N GLN A 58 7.19 1.47 15.76
CA GLN A 58 7.10 2.52 14.74
C GLN A 58 8.39 3.35 14.70
N VAL A 59 8.88 3.75 15.87
CA VAL A 59 10.06 4.61 16.03
C VAL A 59 11.35 3.82 15.78
N ARG A 60 11.45 2.56 16.23
CA ARG A 60 12.61 1.68 15.95
C ARG A 60 12.78 1.43 14.45
N ASN A 61 11.69 1.21 13.72
CA ASN A 61 11.74 0.97 12.29
C ASN A 61 12.11 2.24 11.49
N GLN A 62 11.82 3.43 12.01
CA GLN A 62 12.27 4.71 11.41
C GLN A 62 13.76 4.96 11.64
N GLY A 63 14.30 4.62 12.83
CA GLY A 63 15.74 4.75 13.11
C GLY A 63 16.61 3.88 12.22
N ASN A 64 16.15 2.67 11.87
CA ASN A 64 16.85 1.80 10.91
C ASN A 64 16.83 2.32 9.46
N GLN A 65 15.94 3.26 9.11
CA GLN A 65 15.90 3.89 7.78
C GLN A 65 16.86 5.08 7.67
N GLU A 66 17.09 5.83 8.76
CA GLU A 66 18.03 6.96 8.76
C GLU A 66 19.49 6.51 8.55
N ASP A 67 19.87 5.33 9.06
CA ASP A 67 21.20 4.74 8.80
C ASP A 67 21.36 4.17 7.37
N GLN A 68 20.27 3.94 6.62
CA GLN A 68 20.32 3.46 5.23
C GLN A 68 20.15 4.58 4.19
N THR A 69 19.63 5.75 4.58
CA THR A 69 19.35 6.86 3.65
C THR A 69 20.50 7.86 3.50
N ALA A 70 21.58 7.73 4.28
CA ALA A 70 22.77 8.58 4.14
C ALA A 70 23.55 8.41 2.81
N ALA A 71 23.14 7.51 1.91
CA ALA A 71 23.85 7.20 0.67
C ALA A 71 23.09 7.48 -0.65
N ARG A 72 21.87 8.01 -0.64
CA ARG A 72 21.19 8.36 -1.91
C ARG A 72 20.42 9.67 -1.83
N GLU A 73 20.91 10.65 -2.60
CA GLU A 73 20.24 11.92 -2.92
C GLU A 73 18.83 11.69 -3.52
N PRO A 74 17.89 12.64 -3.36
CA PRO A 74 16.49 12.41 -3.67
C PRO A 74 16.17 12.83 -5.12
N GLU A 75 15.88 11.87 -5.99
CA GLU A 75 15.11 12.14 -7.21
C GLU A 75 13.76 11.42 -7.21
N HIS A 76 12.72 12.23 -7.37
CA HIS A 76 11.45 11.91 -8.03
C HIS A 76 10.50 10.88 -7.37
N GLY A 77 9.50 11.41 -6.64
CA GLY A 77 8.10 11.38 -7.08
C GLY A 77 7.39 10.04 -7.34
N GLY A 78 7.92 8.91 -6.91
CA GLY A 78 7.24 7.61 -6.92
C GLY A 78 6.58 7.34 -5.58
N ILE A 79 5.31 6.92 -5.58
CA ILE A 79 4.72 6.21 -4.43
C ILE A 79 5.57 4.94 -4.26
N GLN A 80 6.57 5.01 -3.40
CA GLN A 80 7.41 3.87 -3.05
C GLN A 80 6.50 2.83 -2.40
N GLU A 81 6.34 1.68 -3.05
CA GLU A 81 5.89 0.48 -2.38
C GLU A 81 6.76 0.28 -1.13
N PRO A 82 6.18 0.06 0.06
CA PRO A 82 6.97 -0.21 1.26
C PRO A 82 7.50 -1.65 1.19
N GLN A 83 8.53 -1.87 0.37
CA GLN A 83 9.18 -3.18 0.20
C GLN A 83 10.04 -3.61 1.41
N SER A 84 10.18 -2.78 2.46
CA SER A 84 10.94 -3.10 3.69
C SER A 84 10.08 -3.32 4.94
N ARG A 85 8.77 -3.55 4.81
CA ARG A 85 7.87 -3.71 5.99
C ARG A 85 7.84 -5.11 6.59
N GLU A 86 8.28 -6.14 5.87
CA GLU A 86 8.02 -7.53 6.25
C GLU A 86 8.91 -8.02 7.41
N GLU A 87 10.20 -7.68 7.41
CA GLU A 87 11.15 -8.14 8.44
C GLU A 87 10.78 -7.59 9.84
N GLY A 88 10.55 -6.29 9.96
CA GLY A 88 10.15 -5.68 11.24
C GLY A 88 8.74 -6.07 11.71
N PHE A 89 7.89 -6.56 10.81
CA PHE A 89 6.55 -7.05 11.16
C PHE A 89 6.60 -8.46 11.75
N LEU A 90 7.44 -9.34 11.20
CA LEU A 90 7.64 -10.69 11.74
C LEU A 90 8.28 -10.66 13.12
N ASP A 91 9.28 -9.80 13.33
CA ASP A 91 9.89 -9.58 14.66
C ASP A 91 8.85 -9.03 15.65
N TYR A 92 8.01 -8.08 15.23
CA TYR A 92 6.90 -7.57 16.04
C TYR A 92 5.91 -8.67 16.44
N LEU A 93 5.54 -9.56 15.49
CA LEU A 93 4.63 -10.68 15.74
C LEU A 93 5.27 -11.70 16.70
N GLN A 94 6.54 -12.01 16.53
CA GLN A 94 7.26 -12.97 17.36
C GLN A 94 7.40 -12.47 18.80
N ASP A 95 7.79 -11.21 18.98
CA ASP A 95 7.82 -10.57 20.30
C ASP A 95 6.41 -10.48 20.91
N LEU A 96 5.36 -10.42 20.08
CA LEU A 96 3.98 -10.30 20.57
C LEU A 96 3.50 -11.63 21.11
N VAL A 97 3.71 -12.72 20.36
CA VAL A 97 3.39 -14.09 20.81
C VAL A 97 4.11 -14.40 22.13
N ARG A 98 5.42 -14.14 22.21
CA ARG A 98 6.20 -14.32 23.45
C ARG A 98 5.66 -13.50 24.62
N SER A 99 5.31 -12.23 24.38
CA SER A 99 4.75 -11.38 25.45
C SER A 99 3.36 -11.81 25.92
N THR A 100 2.60 -12.48 25.04
CA THR A 100 1.24 -12.92 25.33
C THR A 100 1.27 -14.20 26.17
N GLU A 101 2.24 -15.08 25.90
CA GLU A 101 2.58 -16.23 26.75
C GLU A 101 3.01 -15.79 28.16
N GLU A 102 3.84 -14.73 28.27
CA GLU A 102 4.29 -14.19 29.56
C GLU A 102 3.21 -13.41 30.33
N SER A 103 2.21 -12.83 29.65
CA SER A 103 1.21 -11.97 30.27
C SER A 103 -0.17 -12.59 30.46
N GLY A 104 -0.40 -13.81 29.97
CA GLY A 104 -1.70 -14.50 30.03
C GLY A 104 -2.86 -13.76 29.35
N GLN A 105 -2.57 -12.87 28.39
CA GLN A 105 -3.60 -12.11 27.68
C GLN A 105 -4.21 -12.93 26.54
N ASP A 106 -5.48 -12.71 26.22
CA ASP A 106 -6.15 -13.40 25.12
C ASP A 106 -5.67 -12.88 23.76
N ILE A 107 -4.98 -13.74 23.01
CA ILE A 107 -4.43 -13.45 21.67
C ILE A 107 -5.48 -13.63 20.55
N VAL A 108 -6.61 -14.28 20.84
CA VAL A 108 -7.63 -14.63 19.83
C VAL A 108 -8.20 -13.41 19.09
N PRO A 109 -8.53 -12.27 19.74
CA PRO A 109 -9.00 -11.08 19.04
C PRO A 109 -7.96 -10.51 18.05
N PHE A 110 -6.68 -10.63 18.38
CA PHE A 110 -5.58 -10.18 17.54
C PHE A 110 -5.41 -11.07 16.31
N ILE A 111 -5.41 -12.39 16.49
CA ILE A 111 -5.36 -13.36 15.38
C ILE A 111 -6.54 -13.12 14.43
N LYS A 112 -7.75 -12.91 14.96
CA LYS A 112 -8.93 -12.54 14.15
C LYS A 112 -8.72 -11.24 13.36
N GLY A 113 -8.06 -10.25 13.95
CA GLY A 113 -7.68 -9.01 13.28
C GLY A 113 -6.70 -9.24 12.12
N LEU A 114 -5.66 -10.04 12.34
CA LEU A 114 -4.68 -10.40 11.30
C LEU A 114 -5.33 -11.18 10.16
N SER A 115 -6.21 -12.14 10.45
CA SER A 115 -6.93 -12.88 9.42
C SER A 115 -7.78 -11.95 8.54
N ARG A 116 -8.46 -10.96 9.15
CA ARG A 116 -9.20 -9.94 8.39
C ARG A 116 -8.28 -9.08 7.53
N MET A 117 -7.12 -8.67 8.05
CA MET A 117 -6.15 -7.91 7.27
C MET A 117 -5.57 -8.72 6.11
N ALA A 118 -5.32 -10.02 6.29
CA ALA A 118 -4.86 -10.90 5.21
C ALA A 118 -5.89 -11.00 4.08
N VAL A 119 -7.18 -11.12 4.42
CA VAL A 119 -8.28 -11.09 3.43
C VAL A 119 -8.33 -9.74 2.70
N LEU A 120 -8.25 -8.63 3.42
CA LEU A 120 -8.22 -7.29 2.81
C LEU A 120 -6.98 -7.07 1.94
N SER A 121 -5.83 -7.62 2.33
CA SER A 121 -4.60 -7.56 1.53
C SER A 121 -4.74 -8.32 0.22
N LYS A 122 -5.32 -9.53 0.25
CA LYS A 122 -5.59 -10.33 -0.94
C LYS A 122 -6.59 -9.64 -1.87
N GLU A 123 -7.60 -9.00 -1.29
CA GLU A 123 -8.58 -8.23 -2.06
C GLU A 123 -7.95 -6.96 -2.67
N SER A 124 -7.06 -6.30 -1.92
CA SER A 124 -6.30 -5.15 -2.42
C SER A 124 -5.37 -5.51 -3.58
N THR A 125 -4.73 -6.69 -3.56
CA THR A 125 -3.94 -7.16 -4.71
C THR A 125 -4.83 -7.47 -5.90
N ARG A 126 -5.96 -8.15 -5.70
CA ARG A 126 -6.94 -8.44 -6.75
C ARG A 126 -7.43 -7.17 -7.46
N LEU A 127 -7.85 -6.18 -6.67
CA LEU A 127 -8.30 -4.88 -7.20
C LEU A 127 -7.18 -4.13 -7.94
N ARG A 128 -5.93 -4.25 -7.48
CA ARG A 128 -4.78 -3.66 -8.19
C ARG A 128 -4.56 -4.31 -9.55
N ASP A 129 -4.69 -5.63 -9.62
CA ASP A 129 -4.56 -6.38 -10.87
C ASP A 129 -5.70 -6.03 -11.85
N GLU A 130 -6.94 -5.93 -11.37
CA GLU A 130 -8.09 -5.48 -12.15
C GLU A 130 -7.89 -4.05 -12.69
N ILE A 131 -7.42 -3.12 -11.85
CA ILE A 131 -7.08 -1.75 -12.29
C ILE A 131 -5.97 -1.75 -13.35
N ALA A 132 -4.96 -2.60 -13.20
CA ALA A 132 -3.88 -2.72 -14.18
C ALA A 132 -4.39 -3.26 -15.52
N ALA A 133 -5.30 -4.25 -15.50
CA ALA A 133 -5.96 -4.78 -16.69
C ALA A 133 -6.82 -3.71 -17.39
N LEU A 134 -7.66 -2.98 -16.64
CA LEU A 134 -8.48 -1.88 -17.19
C LEU A 134 -7.60 -0.79 -17.84
N LYS A 135 -6.51 -0.39 -17.18
CA LYS A 135 -5.56 0.59 -17.74
C LYS A 135 -4.94 0.11 -19.05
N LYS A 136 -4.65 -1.19 -19.16
CA LYS A 136 -4.15 -1.78 -20.41
C LYS A 136 -5.21 -1.69 -21.52
N CYS A 137 -6.43 -2.13 -21.26
CA CYS A 137 -7.54 -2.05 -22.23
C CYS A 137 -7.80 -0.62 -22.72
N ILE A 138 -7.77 0.37 -21.82
CA ILE A 138 -7.94 1.79 -22.17
C ILE A 138 -6.80 2.26 -23.09
N ARG A 139 -5.54 1.89 -22.81
CA ARG A 139 -4.40 2.25 -23.67
C ARG A 139 -4.51 1.62 -25.06
N ASP A 140 -4.91 0.36 -25.13
CA ASP A 140 -5.06 -0.36 -26.39
C ASP A 140 -6.19 0.27 -27.24
N ALA A 141 -7.32 0.62 -26.63
CA ALA A 141 -8.41 1.33 -27.31
C ALA A 141 -7.99 2.74 -27.77
N ALA A 142 -7.26 3.49 -26.94
CA ALA A 142 -6.75 4.81 -27.31
C ALA A 142 -5.81 4.75 -28.52
N ARG A 143 -4.96 3.72 -28.60
CA ARG A 143 -4.07 3.49 -29.73
C ARG A 143 -4.83 3.23 -31.03
N VAL A 144 -5.87 2.39 -30.98
CA VAL A 144 -6.72 2.13 -32.16
C VAL A 144 -7.40 3.42 -32.64
N ILE A 145 -7.90 4.25 -31.71
CA ILE A 145 -8.51 5.55 -32.06
C ILE A 145 -7.47 6.50 -32.67
N GLU A 146 -6.25 6.52 -32.15
CA GLU A 146 -5.16 7.34 -32.67
C GLU A 146 -4.78 6.91 -34.10
N ASP A 147 -4.55 5.60 -34.30
CA ASP A 147 -4.24 5.03 -35.62
C ASP A 147 -5.36 5.31 -36.63
N HIS A 148 -6.63 5.18 -36.21
CA HIS A 148 -7.81 5.52 -37.00
C HIS A 148 -7.82 7.00 -37.42
N SER A 149 -7.57 7.91 -36.46
CA SER A 149 -7.53 9.35 -36.72
C SER A 149 -6.41 9.72 -37.69
N ALA A 150 -5.23 9.09 -37.56
CA ALA A 150 -4.10 9.29 -38.45
C ALA A 150 -4.40 8.76 -39.85
N ASN A 151 -5.06 7.59 -39.97
CA ASN A 151 -5.46 7.04 -41.25
C ASN A 151 -6.50 7.93 -41.96
N LEU A 152 -7.47 8.47 -41.22
CA LEU A 152 -8.46 9.40 -41.75
C LEU A 152 -7.81 10.71 -42.22
N ALA A 153 -6.89 11.27 -41.44
CA ALA A 153 -6.12 12.46 -41.83
C ALA A 153 -5.33 12.23 -43.13
N ARG A 154 -4.55 11.14 -43.20
CA ARG A 154 -3.79 10.76 -44.41
C ARG A 154 -4.70 10.54 -45.62
N TRP A 155 -5.90 10.00 -45.42
CA TRP A 155 -6.86 9.81 -46.51
C TRP A 155 -7.43 11.14 -47.01
N LEU A 156 -7.74 12.08 -46.10
CA LEU A 156 -8.22 13.42 -46.46
C LEU A 156 -7.18 14.28 -47.19
N GLU A 157 -5.89 14.10 -46.88
CA GLU A 157 -4.77 14.78 -47.55
C GLU A 157 -4.54 14.32 -49.00
N ARG A 158 -5.10 13.18 -49.40
CA ARG A 158 -4.99 12.68 -50.78
C ARG A 158 -5.81 13.49 -51.79
N SER A 159 -5.39 13.43 -53.05
CA SER A 159 -6.17 13.99 -54.16
C SER A 159 -7.57 13.33 -54.23
N GLN A 160 -8.56 14.04 -54.79
CA GLN A 160 -9.93 13.51 -54.89
C GLN A 160 -10.00 12.20 -55.69
N VAL A 161 -9.20 12.08 -56.74
CA VAL A 161 -9.15 10.88 -57.60
C VAL A 161 -8.60 9.70 -56.79
N ASP A 162 -7.50 9.89 -56.06
CA ASP A 162 -6.90 8.84 -55.22
C ASP A 162 -7.80 8.42 -54.06
N ARG A 163 -8.57 9.35 -53.48
CA ARG A 163 -9.55 9.04 -52.43
C ARG A 163 -10.64 8.09 -52.91
N VAL A 164 -11.14 8.29 -54.12
CA VAL A 164 -12.16 7.42 -54.72
C VAL A 164 -11.56 6.06 -55.09
N SER A 165 -10.35 6.05 -55.65
CA SER A 165 -9.64 4.81 -56.02
C SER A 165 -9.29 3.94 -54.81
N CYS A 166 -8.93 4.53 -53.67
CA CYS A 166 -8.59 3.82 -52.43
C CYS A 166 -9.75 3.70 -51.44
N LEU A 167 -10.98 4.11 -51.80
CA LEU A 167 -12.12 4.14 -50.88
C LEU A 167 -12.45 2.76 -50.30
N LYS A 168 -12.33 1.71 -51.10
CA LYS A 168 -12.60 0.33 -50.68
C LYS A 168 -11.56 -0.17 -49.66
N GLU A 169 -10.29 0.16 -49.87
CA GLU A 169 -9.20 -0.18 -48.94
C GLU A 169 -9.35 0.59 -47.63
N PHE A 170 -9.69 1.88 -47.71
CA PHE A 170 -9.99 2.69 -46.55
C PHE A 170 -11.19 2.15 -45.76
N SER A 171 -12.31 1.83 -46.43
CA SER A 171 -13.49 1.25 -45.78
C SER A 171 -13.15 -0.05 -45.05
N ARG A 172 -12.32 -0.91 -45.65
CA ARG A 172 -11.86 -2.15 -45.02
C ARG A 172 -11.02 -1.88 -43.78
N ALA A 173 -10.08 -0.93 -43.84
CA ALA A 173 -9.28 -0.54 -42.67
C ALA A 173 -10.17 0.00 -41.53
N MET A 174 -11.19 0.81 -41.86
CA MET A 174 -12.16 1.31 -40.87
C MET A 174 -12.98 0.19 -40.23
N GLU A 175 -13.38 -0.83 -40.99
CA GLU A 175 -14.07 -2.02 -40.47
C GLU A 175 -13.18 -2.83 -39.53
N GLU A 176 -11.88 -2.96 -39.85
CA GLU A 176 -10.89 -3.64 -39.00
C GLU A 176 -10.66 -2.87 -37.68
N ASP A 177 -10.57 -1.54 -37.71
CA ASP A 177 -10.48 -0.69 -36.50
C ASP A 177 -11.73 -0.82 -35.63
N LEU A 178 -12.93 -0.80 -36.23
CA LEU A 178 -14.20 -0.97 -35.50
C LEU A 178 -14.31 -2.35 -34.86
N LYS A 179 -13.77 -3.39 -35.52
CA LYS A 179 -13.70 -4.73 -34.96
C LYS A 179 -12.73 -4.76 -33.77
N ALA A 180 -11.55 -4.17 -33.88
CA ALA A 180 -10.58 -4.09 -32.79
C ALA A 180 -11.14 -3.32 -31.56
N LEU A 181 -11.88 -2.23 -31.79
CA LEU A 181 -12.58 -1.50 -30.73
C LEU A 181 -13.70 -2.32 -30.07
N ARG A 182 -14.37 -3.17 -30.85
CA ARG A 182 -15.38 -4.09 -30.32
C ARG A 182 -14.75 -5.18 -29.44
N ASP A 183 -13.65 -5.77 -29.91
CA ASP A 183 -12.94 -6.82 -29.19
C ASP A 183 -12.33 -6.28 -27.88
N THR A 184 -11.79 -5.06 -27.89
CA THR A 184 -11.30 -4.40 -26.66
C THR A 184 -12.42 -4.05 -25.70
N ARG A 185 -13.59 -3.60 -26.19
CA ARG A 185 -14.79 -3.39 -25.37
C ARG A 185 -15.28 -4.69 -24.73
N ASP A 186 -15.33 -5.77 -25.49
CA ASP A 186 -15.81 -7.06 -24.99
C ASP A 186 -14.81 -7.64 -23.97
N SER A 187 -13.50 -7.41 -24.16
CA SER A 187 -12.48 -7.68 -23.14
C SER A 187 -12.66 -6.84 -21.87
N LEU A 188 -13.08 -5.58 -21.99
CA LEU A 188 -13.35 -4.71 -20.85
C LEU A 188 -14.58 -5.17 -20.05
N ALA A 189 -15.60 -5.71 -20.72
CA ALA A 189 -16.80 -6.24 -20.08
C ALA A 189 -16.58 -7.57 -19.34
N GLY A 190 -15.47 -8.25 -19.60
CA GLY A 190 -15.06 -9.49 -18.94
C GLY A 190 -14.07 -9.34 -17.78
N VAL A 191 -13.59 -8.13 -17.52
CA VAL A 191 -12.74 -7.76 -16.37
C VAL A 191 -13.65 -7.30 -15.23
#